data_AF-A0A8S8XDR7-F1
#
_entry.id   AF-A0A8S8XDR7-F1
#
_cell.length_a   1.000
_cell.length_b   1.000
_cell.length_c   1.000
_cell.angle_alpha   90.00
_cell.angle_beta   90.00
_cell.angle_gamma   90.00
#
_symmetry.space_group_name_H-M   'P 1'
#
loop_
_entity.id
_entity.type
_entity.pdbx_description
1 polymer ?
#
loop_
_entity_poly.entity_id
_entity_poly.type
_entity_poly.pdbx_seq_one_letter_code
_entity_poly.pdbx_strand_id
1 'polypeptide(L)'
;MTVLDAGRPRGRALPFAAISIALAWSALLVPIWCAASPPTLDGPIHADIVRILLSLERGDGFIASFFHTSWAPEPNLSIYALWLGLAHLVPSAVAERLILSFYALFLAASGPIFLRIACGRWPRNPIAYLCTAPFAFSAPFWFGFYNFVISLPLFVIATALSLRFIERPTARTGAVLALVSLLTYFTHVMSFAALGVAWVALLPWIALTKFNPATRVRAVAMRIGAAALIFAPTLLLLLNFLWRNRGETLTYTGRAEGLAERVQALATLSSLFATGIVEGAIVALLLLLLALAALPALRRAQPQAIDALPVAGILLSVAALTVPDRLFGGGYTAIRIQLYPYLLFALWFGARAPAIWLDKRQRALGEAAVALLLLLAFVDGRAVWRMGEQVDAVVHATSSLPAHKSVLPVMFNPNGRDANGAKLARGIPFLMNVASRVAVARDGVNLRMHQANTLNFPVHYQDGFNPYDMQILHDALWKDSIQEPDLRGLRQQIDTFGHVDTVLAYGLDPTGNDPRLGALRNELDGWREQSDAALPGAILFSRP
;
A
#
# COMPACT_ATOMS: atom_id res chain seq x y z
N MET A 1 -25.87 28.61 -27.56
CA MET A 1 -25.09 28.63 -28.82
C MET A 1 -24.12 27.46 -28.79
N THR A 2 -24.39 26.46 -29.64
CA THR A 2 -23.81 25.12 -29.63
C THR A 2 -22.43 25.09 -30.30
N VAL A 3 -21.40 24.78 -29.52
CA VAL A 3 -20.06 24.41 -30.04
C VAL A 3 -20.13 22.94 -30.49
N LEU A 4 -20.80 22.70 -31.61
CA LEU A 4 -20.90 21.38 -32.25
C LEU A 4 -20.63 21.58 -33.75
N ASP A 5 -19.36 21.79 -34.11
CA ASP A 5 -18.74 21.37 -35.39
C ASP A 5 -17.33 21.95 -35.59
N ALA A 6 -16.48 21.88 -34.55
CA ALA A 6 -15.05 22.10 -34.74
C ALA A 6 -14.40 20.78 -35.20
N GLY A 7 -14.18 20.69 -36.51
CA GLY A 7 -13.44 19.71 -37.30
C GLY A 7 -12.77 18.53 -36.57
N ARG A 8 -13.04 17.32 -37.05
CA ARG A 8 -12.19 16.14 -36.78
C ARG A 8 -10.75 16.47 -37.20
N PRO A 9 -9.76 16.48 -36.29
CA PRO A 9 -8.38 16.64 -36.69
C PRO A 9 -7.93 15.36 -37.41
N ARG A 10 -7.71 15.45 -38.73
CA ARG A 10 -6.86 14.51 -39.46
C ARG A 10 -5.42 14.88 -39.14
N GLY A 11 -4.71 14.10 -38.32
CA GLY A 11 -3.29 14.39 -38.05
C GLY A 11 -2.61 13.38 -37.13
N ARG A 12 -1.47 12.86 -37.60
CA ARG A 12 -0.55 11.82 -37.05
C ARG A 12 -0.08 11.96 -35.59
N ALA A 13 -0.57 12.88 -34.78
CA ALA A 13 -0.08 13.10 -33.40
C ALA A 13 -0.75 12.22 -32.32
N LEU A 14 -1.91 11.61 -32.62
CA LEU A 14 -2.57 10.65 -31.72
C LEU A 14 -1.73 9.40 -31.41
N PRO A 15 -1.05 8.74 -32.38
CA PRO A 15 -0.25 7.56 -32.08
C PRO A 15 0.95 7.87 -31.18
N PHE A 16 1.64 9.01 -31.36
CA PHE A 16 2.84 9.31 -30.57
C PHE A 16 2.52 9.51 -29.08
N ALA A 17 1.52 10.33 -28.74
CA ALA A 17 1.14 10.55 -27.35
C ALA A 17 0.63 9.26 -26.69
N ALA A 18 -0.13 8.43 -27.42
CA ALA A 18 -0.58 7.14 -26.93
C ALA A 18 0.60 6.18 -26.66
N ILE A 19 1.59 6.13 -27.56
CA ILE A 19 2.80 5.33 -27.39
C ILE A 19 3.60 5.80 -26.17
N SER A 20 3.80 7.12 -26.00
CA SER A 20 4.52 7.66 -24.83
C SER A 20 3.83 7.36 -23.50
N ILE A 21 2.49 7.45 -23.45
CA ILE A 21 1.71 7.08 -22.26
C ILE A 21 1.80 5.57 -22.00
N ALA A 22 1.65 4.74 -23.04
CA ALA A 22 1.78 3.30 -22.92
C ALA A 22 3.18 2.89 -22.43
N LEU A 23 4.22 3.57 -22.93
CA LEU A 23 5.59 3.38 -22.47
C LEU A 23 5.75 3.77 -20.99
N ALA A 24 5.22 4.94 -20.58
CA ALA A 24 5.24 5.37 -19.19
C ALA A 24 4.54 4.38 -18.25
N TRP A 25 3.36 3.86 -18.65
CA TRP A 25 2.62 2.88 -17.86
C TRP A 25 3.35 1.53 -17.82
N SER A 26 3.94 1.11 -18.94
CA SER A 26 4.73 -0.14 -18.99
C SER A 26 6.00 -0.03 -18.13
N ALA A 27 6.60 1.16 -18.04
CA ALA A 27 7.75 1.39 -17.16
C ALA A 27 7.41 1.22 -15.68
N LEU A 28 6.15 1.40 -15.26
CA LEU A 28 5.72 1.06 -13.90
C LEU A 28 5.85 -0.43 -13.58
N LEU A 29 6.08 -1.30 -14.56
CA LEU A 29 6.33 -2.71 -14.29
C LEU A 29 7.80 -2.99 -13.95
N VAL A 30 8.72 -2.07 -14.27
CA VAL A 30 10.16 -2.28 -14.06
C VAL A 30 10.50 -2.54 -12.59
N PRO A 31 10.08 -1.72 -11.61
CA PRO A 31 10.40 -1.97 -10.20
C PRO A 31 9.75 -3.23 -9.64
N ILE A 32 8.71 -3.77 -10.28
CA ILE A 32 8.02 -4.98 -9.81
C ILE A 32 8.74 -6.24 -10.28
N TRP A 33 9.28 -6.21 -11.50
CA TRP A 33 9.85 -7.39 -12.17
C TRP A 33 11.37 -7.46 -12.16
N CYS A 34 12.07 -6.39 -11.73
CA CYS A 34 13.53 -6.39 -11.72
C CYS A 34 14.16 -7.23 -10.60
N ALA A 35 13.44 -7.53 -9.52
CA ALA A 35 13.89 -8.47 -8.48
C ALA A 35 13.13 -9.80 -8.56
N ALA A 36 13.77 -10.89 -8.10
CA ALA A 36 13.12 -12.19 -8.01
C ALA A 36 11.90 -12.15 -7.06
N SER A 37 12.04 -11.38 -5.98
CA SER A 37 11.04 -11.13 -4.97
C SER A 37 10.94 -9.62 -4.67
N PRO A 38 9.75 -9.00 -4.75
CA PRO A 38 9.57 -7.60 -4.37
C PRO A 38 10.03 -7.34 -2.92
N PRO A 39 10.99 -6.42 -2.69
CA PRO A 39 11.55 -6.14 -1.37
C PRO A 39 10.67 -5.15 -0.60
N THR A 40 9.40 -5.50 -0.42
CA THR A 40 8.46 -4.74 0.42
C THR A 40 8.42 -5.31 1.83
N LEU A 41 8.07 -4.47 2.80
CA LEU A 41 8.04 -4.86 4.22
C LEU A 41 7.08 -6.03 4.50
N ASP A 42 5.79 -5.88 4.20
CA ASP A 42 4.76 -6.89 4.54
C ASP A 42 4.44 -7.88 3.41
N GLY A 43 4.96 -7.67 2.20
CA GLY A 43 4.80 -8.63 1.07
C GLY A 43 5.17 -10.08 1.43
N PRO A 44 6.33 -10.33 2.08
CA PRO A 44 6.68 -11.64 2.62
C PRO A 44 5.61 -12.28 3.51
N ILE A 45 4.95 -11.50 4.36
CA ILE A 45 3.91 -12.00 5.26
C ILE A 45 2.68 -12.41 4.47
N HIS A 46 2.24 -11.60 3.52
CA HIS A 46 1.09 -11.93 2.68
C HIS A 46 1.32 -13.23 1.90
N ALA A 47 2.53 -13.43 1.37
CA ALA A 47 2.91 -14.67 0.69
C ALA A 47 2.82 -15.90 1.62
N ASP A 48 3.26 -15.76 2.88
CA ASP A 48 3.26 -16.84 3.85
C ASP A 48 1.86 -17.14 4.41
N ILE A 49 1.01 -16.14 4.62
CA ILE A 49 -0.40 -16.34 4.95
C ILE A 49 -1.09 -17.17 3.86
N VAL A 50 -0.87 -16.84 2.57
CA VAL A 50 -1.45 -17.59 1.45
C VAL A 50 -0.96 -19.04 1.46
N ARG A 51 0.32 -19.29 1.72
CA ARG A 51 0.85 -20.65 1.87
C ARG A 51 0.21 -21.38 3.05
N ILE A 52 0.09 -20.74 4.22
CA ILE A 52 -0.53 -21.35 5.40
C ILE A 52 -1.96 -21.76 5.09
N LEU A 53 -2.75 -20.87 4.45
CA LEU A 53 -4.12 -21.18 4.04
C LEU A 53 -4.19 -22.42 3.13
N LEU A 54 -3.33 -22.50 2.12
CA LEU A 54 -3.24 -23.67 1.23
C LEU A 54 -2.78 -24.94 1.94
N SER A 55 -1.89 -24.82 2.93
CA SER A 55 -1.37 -25.96 3.69
C SER A 55 -2.46 -26.52 4.62
N LEU A 56 -3.22 -25.63 5.28
CA LEU A 56 -4.37 -26.01 6.09
C LEU A 56 -5.49 -26.63 5.25
N GLU A 57 -5.76 -26.11 4.05
CA GLU A 57 -6.72 -26.71 3.10
C GLU A 57 -6.32 -28.15 2.70
N ARG A 58 -5.02 -28.41 2.59
CA ARG A 58 -4.46 -29.75 2.28
C ARG A 58 -4.37 -30.68 3.49
N GLY A 59 -4.70 -30.22 4.69
CA GLY A 59 -4.61 -31.01 5.91
C GLY A 59 -3.17 -31.22 6.42
N ASP A 60 -2.27 -30.26 6.18
CA ASP A 60 -0.92 -30.29 6.74
C ASP A 60 -0.96 -30.24 8.27
N GLY A 61 -0.72 -31.38 8.91
CA GLY A 61 -0.75 -31.52 10.37
C GLY A 61 0.34 -30.74 11.09
N PHE A 62 1.49 -30.48 10.45
CA PHE A 62 2.53 -29.64 11.03
C PHE A 62 2.05 -28.19 11.07
N ILE A 63 1.60 -27.63 9.96
CA ILE A 63 1.09 -26.24 9.95
C ILE A 63 -0.15 -26.08 10.82
N ALA A 64 -1.04 -27.08 10.84
CA ALA A 64 -2.24 -27.09 11.67
C ALA A 64 -1.95 -27.08 13.19
N SER A 65 -0.77 -27.52 13.64
CA SER A 65 -0.39 -27.42 15.06
C SER A 65 -0.05 -25.99 15.49
N PHE A 66 0.22 -25.08 14.55
CA PHE A 66 0.58 -23.69 14.84
C PHE A 66 -0.54 -22.71 14.51
N PHE A 67 -1.34 -23.01 13.47
CA PHE A 67 -2.30 -22.05 12.92
C PHE A 67 -3.69 -22.63 12.70
N HIS A 68 -4.70 -21.76 12.72
CA HIS A 68 -6.05 -22.04 12.24
C HIS A 68 -6.56 -20.89 11.35
N THR A 69 -7.58 -21.18 10.52
CA THR A 69 -8.18 -20.18 9.63
C THR A 69 -9.29 -19.39 10.30
N SER A 70 -9.46 -18.12 9.92
CA SER A 70 -10.57 -17.26 10.36
C SER A 70 -11.15 -16.49 9.18
N TRP A 71 -12.37 -16.85 8.77
CA TRP A 71 -13.03 -16.25 7.59
C TRP A 71 -14.05 -15.16 7.96
N ALA A 72 -13.73 -14.41 9.00
CA ALA A 72 -14.47 -13.20 9.30
C ALA A 72 -14.50 -12.24 8.10
N PRO A 73 -15.59 -11.45 7.90
CA PRO A 73 -15.70 -10.49 6.80
C PRO A 73 -14.83 -9.25 7.05
N GLU A 74 -13.52 -9.45 7.14
CA GLU A 74 -12.54 -8.42 7.42
C GLU A 74 -12.30 -7.51 6.20
N PRO A 75 -11.95 -6.24 6.42
CA PRO A 75 -11.72 -5.29 5.33
C PRO A 75 -10.43 -5.53 4.53
N ASN A 76 -9.72 -6.63 4.76
CA ASN A 76 -8.40 -6.95 4.18
C ASN A 76 -8.39 -8.27 3.39
N LEU A 77 -9.56 -8.78 2.98
CA LEU A 77 -9.69 -10.09 2.35
C LEU A 77 -9.33 -10.12 0.87
N SER A 78 -9.40 -8.98 0.18
CA SER A 78 -9.29 -8.95 -1.29
C SER A 78 -7.94 -9.44 -1.80
N ILE A 79 -6.84 -9.08 -1.14
CA ILE A 79 -5.51 -9.57 -1.53
C ILE A 79 -5.42 -11.10 -1.45
N TYR A 80 -5.99 -11.70 -0.40
CA TYR A 80 -5.93 -13.14 -0.17
C TYR A 80 -6.80 -13.89 -1.17
N ALA A 81 -7.99 -13.37 -1.48
CA ALA A 81 -8.83 -13.93 -2.53
C ALA A 81 -8.14 -13.92 -3.91
N LEU A 82 -7.51 -12.80 -4.28
CA LEU A 82 -6.76 -12.68 -5.54
C LEU A 82 -5.55 -13.63 -5.57
N TRP A 83 -4.77 -13.67 -4.49
CA TRP A 83 -3.54 -14.44 -4.42
C TRP A 83 -3.80 -15.94 -4.35
N LEU A 84 -4.78 -16.40 -3.56
CA LEU A 84 -5.20 -17.82 -3.56
C LEU A 84 -5.63 -18.26 -4.95
N GLY A 85 -6.44 -17.45 -5.66
CA GLY A 85 -6.83 -17.74 -7.04
C GLY A 85 -5.64 -17.89 -8.00
N LEU A 86 -4.58 -17.09 -7.81
CA LEU A 86 -3.35 -17.19 -8.61
C LEU A 86 -2.40 -18.30 -8.16
N ALA A 87 -2.42 -18.66 -6.87
CA ALA A 87 -1.48 -19.63 -6.29
C ALA A 87 -1.67 -21.05 -6.83
N HIS A 88 -2.83 -21.35 -7.43
CA HIS A 88 -3.05 -22.59 -8.16
C HIS A 88 -2.44 -22.62 -9.56
N LEU A 89 -2.03 -21.47 -10.11
CA LEU A 89 -1.58 -21.33 -11.50
C LEU A 89 -0.08 -21.01 -11.61
N VAL A 90 0.46 -20.26 -10.65
CA VAL A 90 1.85 -19.77 -10.69
C VAL A 90 2.48 -19.82 -9.31
N PRO A 91 3.83 -19.87 -9.21
CA PRO A 91 4.53 -19.76 -7.94
C PRO A 91 4.17 -18.47 -7.19
N SER A 92 4.20 -18.51 -5.86
CA SER A 92 3.76 -17.37 -5.01
C SER A 92 4.45 -16.04 -5.37
N ALA A 93 5.77 -16.06 -5.65
CA ALA A 93 6.52 -14.86 -6.07
C ALA A 93 6.08 -14.32 -7.45
N VAL A 94 5.58 -15.16 -8.36
CA VAL A 94 4.98 -14.72 -9.62
C VAL A 94 3.60 -14.12 -9.37
N ALA A 95 2.78 -14.76 -8.52
CA ALA A 95 1.46 -14.24 -8.14
C ALA A 95 1.57 -12.84 -7.50
N GLU A 96 2.52 -12.64 -6.58
CA GLU A 96 2.84 -11.33 -6.00
C GLU A 96 3.07 -10.28 -7.09
N ARG A 97 4.00 -10.54 -8.01
CA ARG A 97 4.33 -9.62 -9.11
C ARG A 97 3.15 -9.34 -10.03
N LEU A 98 2.30 -10.33 -10.31
CA LEU A 98 1.10 -10.14 -11.11
C LEU A 98 0.08 -9.23 -10.41
N ILE A 99 -0.14 -9.42 -9.11
CA ILE A 99 -1.03 -8.58 -8.31
C ILE A 99 -0.50 -7.14 -8.25
N LEU A 100 0.79 -6.95 -8.00
CA LEU A 100 1.39 -5.61 -7.94
C LEU A 100 1.36 -4.93 -9.32
N SER A 101 1.55 -5.69 -10.40
CA SER A 101 1.41 -5.19 -11.76
C SER A 101 -0.02 -4.74 -12.06
N PHE A 102 -1.01 -5.55 -11.65
CA PHE A 102 -2.41 -5.20 -11.75
C PHE A 102 -2.70 -3.91 -10.99
N TYR A 103 -2.23 -3.79 -9.75
CA TYR A 103 -2.38 -2.58 -8.95
C TYR A 103 -1.78 -1.35 -9.65
N ALA A 104 -0.51 -1.39 -10.05
CA ALA A 104 0.19 -0.23 -10.60
C ALA A 104 -0.48 0.27 -11.89
N LEU A 105 -0.86 -0.65 -12.78
CA LEU A 105 -1.56 -0.33 -14.02
C LEU A 105 -3.00 0.13 -13.76
N PHE A 106 -3.70 -0.47 -12.79
CA PHE A 106 -5.06 -0.09 -12.45
C PHE A 106 -5.10 1.32 -11.83
N LEU A 107 -4.14 1.65 -10.96
CA LEU A 107 -4.00 2.99 -10.40
C LEU A 107 -3.69 4.02 -11.50
N ALA A 108 -2.74 3.73 -12.41
CA ALA A 108 -2.46 4.60 -13.55
C ALA A 108 -3.69 4.82 -14.45
N ALA A 109 -4.45 3.75 -14.73
CA ALA A 109 -5.68 3.82 -15.52
C ALA A 109 -6.85 4.50 -14.78
N SER A 110 -6.84 4.54 -13.45
CA SER A 110 -7.94 5.10 -12.66
C SER A 110 -8.16 6.60 -12.91
N GLY A 111 -7.11 7.37 -13.20
CA GLY A 111 -7.19 8.80 -13.56
C GLY A 111 -8.05 9.08 -14.81
N PRO A 112 -7.71 8.51 -15.98
CA PRO A 112 -8.53 8.71 -17.18
C PRO A 112 -9.92 8.06 -17.07
N ILE A 113 -10.06 6.93 -16.36
CA ILE A 113 -11.37 6.31 -16.07
C ILE A 113 -12.24 7.26 -15.22
N PHE A 114 -11.66 7.85 -14.17
CA PHE A 114 -12.32 8.85 -13.33
C PHE A 114 -12.90 9.97 -14.18
N LEU A 115 -12.11 10.54 -15.09
CA LEU A 115 -12.55 11.64 -15.95
C LEU A 115 -13.64 11.20 -16.92
N ARG A 116 -13.56 9.98 -17.45
CA ARG A 116 -14.60 9.41 -18.31
C ARG A 116 -15.94 9.30 -17.58
N ILE A 117 -15.93 8.88 -16.31
CA ILE A 117 -17.13 8.71 -15.48
C ILE A 117 -17.66 10.07 -15.02
N ALA A 118 -16.82 10.89 -14.39
CA ALA A 118 -17.20 12.16 -13.78
C ALA A 118 -17.55 13.23 -14.82
N CYS A 119 -16.74 13.35 -15.89
CA CYS A 119 -16.92 14.39 -16.90
C CYS A 119 -17.65 13.90 -18.17
N GLY A 120 -17.93 12.60 -18.28
CA GLY A 120 -18.66 12.01 -19.41
C GLY A 120 -17.85 11.89 -20.72
N ARG A 121 -16.55 12.13 -20.69
CA ARG A 121 -15.65 12.05 -21.87
C ARG A 121 -14.26 11.60 -21.48
N TRP A 122 -13.60 10.86 -22.37
CA TRP A 122 -12.18 10.55 -22.21
C TRP A 122 -11.33 11.83 -22.27
N PRO A 123 -10.26 11.93 -21.47
CA PRO A 123 -9.39 13.08 -21.52
C PRO A 123 -8.68 13.18 -22.87
N ARG A 124 -8.44 14.42 -23.28
CA ARG A 124 -7.72 14.77 -24.52
C ARG A 124 -6.32 15.33 -24.24
N ASN A 125 -5.82 15.21 -23.02
CA ASN A 125 -4.50 15.65 -22.61
C ASN A 125 -3.75 14.49 -21.90
N PRO A 126 -2.43 14.31 -22.10
CA PRO A 126 -1.63 13.26 -21.47
C PRO A 126 -1.56 13.40 -19.96
N ILE A 127 -1.54 14.64 -19.45
CA ILE A 127 -1.50 14.94 -18.02
C ILE A 127 -2.59 14.20 -17.24
N ALA A 128 -3.79 14.11 -17.81
CA ALA A 128 -4.91 13.36 -17.26
C ALA A 128 -4.75 11.83 -17.28
N TYR A 129 -3.92 11.28 -18.19
CA TYR A 129 -3.55 9.86 -18.19
C TYR A 129 -2.39 9.55 -17.24
N LEU A 130 -1.70 10.58 -16.76
CA LEU A 130 -0.54 10.44 -15.89
C LEU A 130 -0.81 10.92 -14.47
N CYS A 131 -1.97 11.54 -14.18
CA CYS A 131 -2.20 12.22 -12.91
C CYS A 131 -2.21 11.29 -11.68
N THR A 132 -2.53 10.01 -11.85
CA THR A 132 -2.53 9.01 -10.77
C THR A 132 -1.30 8.11 -10.79
N ALA A 133 -0.49 8.13 -11.86
CA ALA A 133 0.70 7.28 -12.00
C ALA A 133 1.81 7.53 -10.96
N PRO A 134 2.10 8.79 -10.52
CA PRO A 134 3.13 9.06 -9.51
C PRO A 134 2.90 8.38 -8.16
N PHE A 135 1.69 7.88 -7.90
CA PHE A 135 1.30 7.28 -6.63
C PHE A 135 1.55 5.76 -6.58
N ALA A 136 1.97 5.15 -7.70
CA ALA A 136 2.16 3.70 -7.83
C ALA A 136 3.16 3.16 -6.79
N PHE A 137 4.27 3.86 -6.58
CA PHE A 137 5.34 3.46 -5.65
C PHE A 137 5.39 4.34 -4.40
N SER A 138 4.22 4.76 -3.91
CA SER A 138 4.11 5.51 -2.66
C SER A 138 4.67 4.74 -1.46
N ALA A 139 4.95 5.42 -0.35
CA ALA A 139 5.49 4.76 0.84
C ALA A 139 4.64 3.54 1.28
N PRO A 140 3.29 3.61 1.36
CA PRO A 140 2.46 2.44 1.67
C PRO A 140 2.67 1.22 0.75
N PHE A 141 3.04 1.41 -0.52
CA PHE A 141 3.41 0.30 -1.41
C PHE A 141 4.66 -0.42 -0.89
N TRP A 142 5.70 0.34 -0.55
CA TRP A 142 6.96 -0.20 -0.02
C TRP A 142 6.82 -0.83 1.37
N PHE A 143 5.91 -0.32 2.19
CA PHE A 143 5.50 -0.97 3.44
C PHE A 143 4.73 -2.27 3.21
N GLY A 144 4.42 -2.64 1.97
CA GLY A 144 3.70 -3.88 1.67
C GLY A 144 2.23 -3.82 2.03
N PHE A 145 1.63 -2.63 2.19
CA PHE A 145 0.20 -2.47 2.49
C PHE A 145 -0.65 -2.73 1.24
N TYR A 146 -0.57 -3.94 0.69
CA TYR A 146 -1.13 -4.31 -0.62
C TYR A 146 -2.63 -4.10 -0.71
N ASN A 147 -3.36 -4.52 0.32
CA ASN A 147 -4.78 -4.22 0.49
C ASN A 147 -5.06 -2.71 0.38
N PHE A 148 -4.36 -1.88 1.15
CA PHE A 148 -4.55 -0.43 1.10
C PHE A 148 -4.21 0.19 -0.27
N VAL A 149 -3.13 -0.23 -0.94
CA VAL A 149 -2.78 0.39 -2.22
C VAL A 149 -3.72 -0.07 -3.35
N ILE A 150 -4.20 -1.32 -3.34
CA ILE A 150 -5.21 -1.83 -4.28
C ILE A 150 -6.56 -1.11 -4.09
N SER A 151 -6.87 -0.62 -2.89
CA SER A 151 -8.10 0.13 -2.66
C SER A 151 -8.05 1.57 -3.18
N LEU A 152 -6.87 2.13 -3.49
CA LEU A 152 -6.73 3.48 -4.06
C LEU A 152 -7.45 3.64 -5.42
N PRO A 153 -7.23 2.81 -6.46
CA PRO A 153 -7.99 2.92 -7.71
C PRO A 153 -9.50 2.71 -7.51
N LEU A 154 -9.91 1.85 -6.57
CA LEU A 154 -11.32 1.67 -6.22
C LEU A 154 -11.91 2.94 -5.59
N PHE A 155 -11.19 3.60 -4.68
CA PHE A 155 -11.55 4.90 -4.13
C PHE A 155 -11.70 5.98 -5.22
N VAL A 156 -10.77 6.03 -6.18
CA VAL A 156 -10.83 6.95 -7.32
C VAL A 156 -12.13 6.71 -8.13
N ILE A 157 -12.41 5.46 -8.49
CA ILE A 157 -13.62 5.10 -9.25
C ILE A 157 -14.89 5.38 -8.45
N ALA A 158 -14.92 5.04 -7.16
CA ALA A 158 -16.04 5.31 -6.28
C ALA A 158 -16.31 6.82 -6.16
N THR A 159 -15.26 7.64 -6.06
CA THR A 159 -15.37 9.10 -6.03
C THR A 159 -15.96 9.64 -7.34
N ALA A 160 -15.54 9.09 -8.49
CA ALA A 160 -16.10 9.47 -9.80
C ALA A 160 -17.59 9.12 -9.92
N LEU A 161 -17.97 7.91 -9.48
CA LEU A 161 -19.34 7.43 -9.46
C LEU A 161 -20.21 8.26 -8.50
N SER A 162 -19.65 8.68 -7.37
CA SER A 162 -20.30 9.53 -6.37
C SER A 162 -20.62 10.91 -6.93
N LEU A 163 -19.64 11.56 -7.56
CA LEU A 163 -19.84 12.81 -8.31
C LEU A 163 -20.98 12.66 -9.33
N ARG A 164 -20.92 11.60 -10.15
CA ARG A 164 -21.92 11.34 -11.20
C ARG A 164 -23.31 11.08 -10.62
N PHE A 165 -23.40 10.32 -9.53
CA PHE A 165 -24.66 9.97 -8.88
C PHE A 165 -25.31 11.18 -8.22
N ILE A 166 -24.54 12.02 -7.52
CA ILE A 166 -25.07 13.22 -6.87
C ILE A 166 -25.67 14.17 -7.91
N GLU A 167 -24.96 14.42 -9.01
CA GLU A 167 -25.45 15.25 -10.12
C GLU A 167 -26.66 14.63 -10.84
N ARG A 168 -26.58 13.34 -11.19
CA ARG A 168 -27.53 12.64 -12.04
C ARG A 168 -27.78 11.22 -11.51
N PRO A 169 -28.63 11.06 -10.49
CA PRO A 169 -28.87 9.76 -9.89
C PRO A 169 -29.58 8.85 -10.88
N THR A 170 -29.03 7.64 -11.04
CA THR A 170 -29.68 6.56 -11.78
C THR A 170 -29.50 5.27 -10.99
N ALA A 171 -30.44 4.31 -11.12
CA ALA A 171 -30.33 3.02 -10.46
C ALA A 171 -29.03 2.28 -10.85
N ARG A 172 -28.63 2.36 -12.13
CA ARG A 172 -27.37 1.77 -12.61
C ARG A 172 -26.15 2.38 -11.91
N THR A 173 -26.05 3.71 -11.85
CA THR A 173 -24.92 4.36 -11.15
C THR A 173 -24.92 4.01 -9.66
N GLY A 174 -26.09 3.97 -9.03
CA GLY A 174 -26.23 3.59 -7.62
C GLY A 174 -25.80 2.15 -7.34
N ALA A 175 -26.22 1.19 -8.18
CA ALA A 175 -25.86 -0.21 -8.04
C ALA A 175 -24.35 -0.44 -8.24
N VAL A 176 -23.75 0.21 -9.25
CA VAL A 176 -22.29 0.13 -9.46
C VAL A 176 -21.54 0.79 -8.30
N LEU A 177 -22.01 1.92 -7.79
CA LEU A 177 -21.42 2.56 -6.61
C LEU A 177 -21.52 1.67 -5.36
N ALA A 178 -22.66 1.00 -5.14
CA ALA A 178 -22.81 0.05 -4.04
C ALA A 178 -21.77 -1.08 -4.14
N LEU A 179 -21.65 -1.71 -5.32
CA LEU A 179 -20.68 -2.77 -5.56
C LEU A 179 -19.23 -2.28 -5.36
N VAL A 180 -18.85 -1.15 -5.95
CA VAL A 180 -17.49 -0.61 -5.80
C VAL A 180 -17.22 -0.21 -4.35
N SER A 181 -18.21 0.29 -3.61
CA SER A 181 -18.06 0.58 -2.17
C SER A 181 -17.81 -0.68 -1.35
N LEU A 182 -18.51 -1.77 -1.67
CA LEU A 182 -18.34 -3.07 -1.01
C LEU A 182 -16.94 -3.65 -1.29
N LEU A 183 -16.51 -3.59 -2.56
CA LEU A 183 -15.15 -3.98 -2.94
C LEU A 183 -14.11 -3.11 -2.23
N THR A 184 -14.34 -1.79 -2.16
CA THR A 184 -13.44 -0.87 -1.45
C THR A 184 -13.31 -1.26 0.02
N TYR A 185 -14.41 -1.62 0.69
CA TYR A 185 -14.39 -2.09 2.08
C TYR A 185 -13.59 -3.38 2.25
N PHE A 186 -13.89 -4.42 1.47
CA PHE A 186 -13.17 -5.72 1.55
C PHE A 186 -11.70 -5.62 1.09
N THR A 187 -11.35 -4.54 0.43
CA THR A 187 -9.97 -4.26 0.04
C THR A 187 -9.26 -3.47 1.15
N HIS A 188 -9.84 -2.37 1.64
CA HIS A 188 -9.34 -1.68 2.82
C HIS A 188 -10.35 -0.68 3.42
N VAL A 189 -10.58 -0.76 4.73
CA VAL A 189 -11.54 0.11 5.46
C VAL A 189 -11.22 1.60 5.33
N MET A 190 -9.94 1.97 5.31
CA MET A 190 -9.52 3.37 5.22
C MET A 190 -9.96 4.05 3.92
N SER A 191 -9.97 3.32 2.79
CA SER A 191 -10.45 3.88 1.52
C SER A 191 -11.97 4.07 1.53
N PHE A 192 -12.69 3.19 2.21
CA PHE A 192 -14.13 3.38 2.41
C PHE A 192 -14.42 4.57 3.33
N ALA A 193 -13.67 4.73 4.41
CA ALA A 193 -13.77 5.91 5.28
C ALA A 193 -13.44 7.21 4.53
N ALA A 194 -12.37 7.22 3.72
CA ALA A 194 -12.01 8.36 2.87
C ALA A 194 -13.10 8.69 1.84
N LEU A 195 -13.77 7.67 1.29
CA LEU A 195 -14.94 7.87 0.41
C LEU A 195 -16.08 8.57 1.16
N GLY A 196 -16.34 8.22 2.42
CA GLY A 196 -17.30 8.92 3.27
C GLY A 196 -16.96 10.40 3.46
N VAL A 197 -15.69 10.72 3.75
CA VAL A 197 -15.21 12.11 3.85
C VAL A 197 -15.36 12.85 2.52
N ALA A 198 -15.05 12.18 1.40
CA ALA A 198 -15.27 12.76 0.07
C ALA A 198 -16.75 13.10 -0.14
N TRP A 199 -17.68 12.22 0.23
CA TRP A 199 -19.12 12.49 0.15
C TRP A 199 -19.56 13.73 0.92
N VAL A 200 -19.00 13.95 2.11
CA VAL A 200 -19.25 15.15 2.95
C VAL A 200 -18.82 16.43 2.24
N ALA A 201 -17.78 16.40 1.41
CA ALA A 201 -17.39 17.55 0.58
C ALA A 201 -18.21 17.66 -0.72
N LEU A 202 -18.41 16.54 -1.42
CA LEU A 202 -19.04 16.50 -2.75
C LEU A 202 -20.49 16.97 -2.72
N LEU A 203 -21.29 16.47 -1.77
CA LEU A 203 -22.73 16.72 -1.76
C LEU A 203 -23.07 18.21 -1.52
N PRO A 204 -22.55 18.88 -0.48
CA PRO A 204 -22.80 20.31 -0.28
C PRO A 204 -22.30 21.16 -1.44
N TRP A 205 -21.10 20.88 -1.97
CA TRP A 205 -20.54 21.63 -3.09
C TRP A 205 -21.43 21.56 -4.34
N ILE A 206 -21.88 20.36 -4.71
CA ILE A 206 -22.78 20.18 -5.86
C ILE A 206 -24.14 20.80 -5.58
N ALA A 207 -24.67 20.68 -4.36
CA ALA A 207 -25.94 21.30 -3.99
C ALA A 207 -25.92 22.82 -4.12
N LEU A 208 -24.81 23.46 -3.75
CA LEU A 208 -24.63 24.90 -3.87
C LEU A 208 -24.44 25.36 -5.33
N THR A 209 -23.73 24.58 -6.15
CA THR A 209 -23.32 24.99 -7.50
C THR A 209 -24.24 24.51 -8.63
N LYS A 210 -25.02 23.44 -8.43
CA LYS A 210 -25.81 22.79 -9.49
C LYS A 210 -27.30 22.69 -9.19
N PHE A 211 -27.71 22.63 -7.93
CA PHE A 211 -29.13 22.46 -7.60
C PHE A 211 -29.86 23.80 -7.56
N ASN A 212 -31.10 23.79 -8.04
CA ASN A 212 -32.00 24.93 -7.95
C ASN A 212 -32.24 25.26 -6.46
N PRO A 213 -31.99 26.52 -6.00
CA PRO A 213 -32.19 26.94 -4.62
C PRO A 213 -33.56 26.55 -4.05
N ALA A 214 -34.63 26.68 -4.84
CA ALA A 214 -36.00 26.39 -4.40
C ALA A 214 -36.25 24.91 -4.05
N THR A 215 -35.50 23.99 -4.67
CA THR A 215 -35.65 22.53 -4.47
C THR A 215 -34.44 21.90 -3.79
N ARG A 216 -33.43 22.69 -3.42
CA ARG A 216 -32.11 22.22 -2.98
C ARG A 216 -32.23 21.29 -1.77
N VAL A 217 -32.99 21.67 -0.76
CA VAL A 217 -33.16 20.88 0.47
C VAL A 217 -33.75 19.51 0.16
N ARG A 218 -34.84 19.46 -0.63
CA ARG A 218 -35.46 18.20 -1.06
C ARG A 218 -34.49 17.35 -1.88
N ALA A 219 -33.76 17.96 -2.81
CA ALA A 219 -32.76 17.25 -3.61
C ALA A 219 -31.68 16.63 -2.72
N VAL A 220 -31.10 17.40 -1.79
CA VAL A 220 -30.10 16.92 -0.82
C VAL A 220 -30.66 15.77 0.02
N ALA A 221 -31.86 15.93 0.61
CA ALA A 221 -32.50 14.88 1.40
C ALA A 221 -32.68 13.57 0.62
N MET A 222 -33.11 13.64 -0.65
CA MET A 222 -33.22 12.47 -1.52
C MET A 222 -31.86 11.82 -1.80
N ARG A 223 -30.78 12.61 -1.95
CA ARG A 223 -29.43 12.05 -2.16
C ARG A 223 -28.89 11.39 -0.90
N ILE A 224 -29.16 11.94 0.28
CA ILE A 224 -28.81 11.33 1.56
C ILE A 224 -29.56 10.00 1.74
N GLY A 225 -30.88 9.99 1.53
CA GLY A 225 -31.67 8.76 1.62
C GLY A 225 -31.21 7.67 0.65
N ALA A 226 -30.91 8.05 -0.60
CA ALA A 226 -30.39 7.10 -1.58
C ALA A 226 -28.96 6.63 -1.25
N ALA A 227 -28.09 7.52 -0.75
CA ALA A 227 -26.75 7.14 -0.30
C ALA A 227 -26.81 6.18 0.90
N ALA A 228 -27.73 6.39 1.85
CA ALA A 228 -27.96 5.48 2.96
C ALA A 228 -28.30 4.07 2.47
N LEU A 229 -29.17 3.94 1.46
CA LEU A 229 -29.50 2.64 0.86
C LEU A 229 -28.33 2.02 0.10
N ILE A 230 -27.60 2.82 -0.69
CA ILE A 230 -26.44 2.37 -1.48
C ILE A 230 -25.31 1.86 -0.57
N PHE A 231 -25.04 2.56 0.53
CA PHE A 231 -23.95 2.22 1.44
C PHE A 231 -24.39 1.32 2.59
N ALA A 232 -25.69 1.03 2.78
CA ALA A 232 -26.19 0.24 3.90
C ALA A 232 -25.45 -1.10 4.07
N PRO A 233 -25.25 -1.94 3.03
CA PRO A 233 -24.53 -3.20 3.20
C PRO A 233 -23.11 -3.01 3.73
N THR A 234 -22.38 -2.06 3.15
CA THR A 234 -20.99 -1.74 3.51
C THR A 234 -20.90 -1.11 4.90
N LEU A 235 -21.87 -0.28 5.29
CA LEU A 235 -21.96 0.32 6.62
C LEU A 235 -22.27 -0.74 7.68
N LEU A 236 -23.13 -1.72 7.41
CA LEU A 236 -23.39 -2.83 8.32
C LEU A 236 -22.13 -3.67 8.56
N LEU A 237 -21.35 -3.94 7.50
CA LEU A 237 -20.05 -4.61 7.63
C LEU A 237 -19.05 -3.79 8.43
N LEU A 238 -18.98 -2.47 8.19
CA LEU A 238 -18.15 -1.57 8.98
C LEU A 238 -18.55 -1.59 10.46
N LEU A 239 -19.85 -1.51 10.78
CA LEU A 239 -20.32 -1.56 12.15
C LEU A 239 -19.97 -2.89 12.83
N ASN A 240 -20.10 -4.01 12.12
CA ASN A 240 -19.67 -5.32 12.61
C ASN A 240 -18.16 -5.38 12.88
N PHE A 241 -17.35 -4.85 11.98
CA PHE A 241 -15.89 -4.74 12.14
C PHE A 241 -15.53 -3.91 13.38
N LEU A 242 -16.14 -2.73 13.54
CA LEU A 242 -15.92 -1.86 14.69
C LEU A 242 -16.35 -2.53 16.01
N TRP A 243 -17.47 -3.26 16.00
CA TRP A 243 -17.95 -3.99 17.16
C TRP A 243 -16.97 -5.07 17.61
N ARG A 244 -16.43 -5.85 16.67
CA ARG A 244 -15.46 -6.92 16.95
C ARG A 244 -14.10 -6.38 17.41
N ASN A 245 -13.74 -5.16 17.02
CA ASN A 245 -12.47 -4.50 17.39
C ASN A 245 -12.62 -3.45 18.52
N ARG A 246 -13.73 -3.43 19.26
CA ARG A 246 -14.01 -2.39 20.30
C ARG A 246 -13.04 -2.36 21.48
N GLY A 247 -12.23 -3.40 21.67
CA GLY A 247 -11.24 -3.51 22.75
C GLY A 247 -9.82 -3.08 22.36
N GLU A 248 -9.61 -2.75 21.08
CA GLU A 248 -8.29 -2.35 20.57
C GLU A 248 -7.86 -0.98 21.11
N THR A 249 -6.59 -0.85 21.46
CA THR A 249 -6.04 0.41 22.00
C THR A 249 -5.82 1.42 20.89
N LEU A 250 -6.20 2.68 21.15
CA LEU A 250 -5.90 3.81 20.29
C LEU A 250 -4.56 4.43 20.71
N THR A 251 -3.59 4.43 19.81
CA THR A 251 -2.28 5.04 20.08
C THR A 251 -2.13 6.30 19.26
N TYR A 252 -1.78 7.39 19.94
CA TYR A 252 -1.35 8.65 19.34
C TYR A 252 0.11 8.86 19.75
N THR A 253 1.03 9.03 18.80
CA THR A 253 2.38 9.50 19.15
C THR A 253 2.27 10.93 19.73
N GLY A 254 3.13 11.27 20.70
CA GLY A 254 3.00 12.43 21.62
C GLY A 254 2.45 13.70 20.96
N ARG A 255 1.26 14.17 21.39
CA ARG A 255 0.39 15.10 20.63
C ARG A 255 1.04 16.37 20.04
N ALA A 256 2.01 16.99 20.73
CA ALA A 256 2.65 18.21 20.24
C ALA A 256 3.80 17.91 19.28
N GLU A 257 4.65 16.93 19.61
CA GLU A 257 5.74 16.46 18.77
C GLU A 257 5.19 15.77 17.50
N GLY A 258 4.12 14.98 17.65
CA GLY A 258 3.45 14.27 16.56
C GLY A 258 2.69 15.18 15.59
N LEU A 259 2.13 16.31 16.02
CA LEU A 259 1.47 17.24 15.08
C LEU A 259 2.49 17.91 14.15
N ALA A 260 3.61 18.37 14.70
CA ALA A 260 4.68 18.98 13.91
C ALA A 260 5.25 17.97 12.91
N GLU A 261 5.49 16.72 13.34
CA GLU A 261 5.91 15.62 12.47
C GLU A 261 4.89 15.32 11.36
N ARG A 262 3.59 15.36 11.66
CA ARG A 262 2.54 15.12 10.66
C ARG A 262 2.42 16.26 9.65
N VAL A 263 2.56 17.51 10.11
CA VAL A 263 2.65 18.68 9.23
C VAL A 263 3.89 18.59 8.36
N GLN A 264 5.04 18.22 8.94
CA GLN A 264 6.28 18.02 8.21
C GLN A 264 6.13 16.89 7.19
N ALA A 265 5.53 15.76 7.55
CA ALA A 265 5.25 14.64 6.66
C ALA A 265 4.40 15.07 5.45
N LEU A 266 3.34 15.86 5.68
CA LEU A 266 2.54 16.46 4.61
C LEU A 266 3.32 17.49 3.77
N ALA A 267 4.16 18.31 4.39
CA ALA A 267 4.94 19.34 3.68
C ALA A 267 6.07 18.72 2.83
N THR A 268 6.65 17.63 3.31
CA THR A 268 7.79 16.92 2.69
C THR A 268 7.38 15.78 1.78
N LEU A 269 6.07 15.55 1.62
CA LEU A 269 5.51 14.49 0.76
C LEU A 269 5.95 13.08 1.18
N SER A 270 6.22 12.84 2.48
CA SER A 270 6.85 11.59 2.96
C SER A 270 6.00 10.34 2.73
N SER A 271 4.70 10.48 2.50
CA SER A 271 3.82 9.37 2.10
C SER A 271 3.97 8.96 0.64
N LEU A 272 4.56 9.80 -0.22
CA LEU A 272 4.63 9.56 -1.67
C LEU A 272 5.89 8.87 -2.17
N PHE A 273 6.91 8.72 -1.34
CA PHE A 273 8.18 8.08 -1.70
C PHE A 273 8.82 7.47 -0.46
N ALA A 274 9.71 6.49 -0.63
CA ALA A 274 10.33 5.86 0.55
C ALA A 274 11.76 5.31 0.35
N THR A 275 12.23 5.20 -0.89
CA THR A 275 13.57 4.69 -1.21
C THR A 275 14.64 5.77 -1.02
N GLY A 276 14.38 7.03 -1.38
CA GLY A 276 15.37 8.11 -1.22
C GLY A 276 14.92 9.51 -1.64
N ILE A 277 15.81 10.50 -1.44
CA ILE A 277 15.53 11.92 -1.77
C ILE A 277 15.32 12.12 -3.28
N VAL A 278 16.05 11.39 -4.12
CA VAL A 278 15.95 11.54 -5.59
C VAL A 278 14.56 11.14 -6.07
N GLU A 279 14.01 10.02 -5.57
CA GLU A 279 12.62 9.61 -5.81
C GLU A 279 11.65 10.72 -5.40
N GLY A 280 11.78 11.23 -4.17
CA GLY A 280 10.93 12.32 -3.67
C GLY A 280 10.99 13.60 -4.50
N ALA A 281 12.18 13.97 -5.00
CA ALA A 281 12.34 15.13 -5.88
C ALA A 281 11.64 14.93 -7.24
N ILE A 282 11.71 13.72 -7.81
CA ILE A 282 11.02 13.39 -9.07
C ILE A 282 9.50 13.43 -8.87
N VAL A 283 8.99 12.84 -7.78
CA VAL A 283 7.56 12.87 -7.44
C VAL A 283 7.07 14.30 -7.21
N ALA A 284 7.82 15.12 -6.47
CA ALA A 284 7.49 16.53 -6.25
C ALA A 284 7.43 17.30 -7.58
N LEU A 285 8.38 17.07 -8.49
CA LEU A 285 8.40 17.69 -9.80
C LEU A 285 7.22 17.22 -10.66
N LEU A 286 6.85 15.94 -10.62
CA LEU A 286 5.64 15.43 -11.28
C LEU A 286 4.38 16.15 -10.80
N LEU A 287 4.18 16.28 -9.49
CA LEU A 287 3.05 17.03 -8.91
C LEU A 287 3.07 18.51 -9.32
N LEU A 288 4.25 19.12 -9.37
CA LEU A 288 4.41 20.49 -9.86
C LEU A 288 3.98 20.62 -11.33
N LEU A 289 4.38 19.69 -12.20
CA LEU A 289 3.94 19.69 -13.61
C LEU A 289 2.42 19.56 -13.73
N LEU A 290 1.78 18.72 -12.90
CA LEU A 290 0.32 18.59 -12.86
C LEU A 290 -0.33 19.94 -12.45
N ALA A 291 0.18 20.58 -11.39
CA ALA A 291 -0.32 21.88 -10.93
C ALA A 291 -0.15 22.97 -11.99
N LEU A 292 1.04 23.04 -12.62
CA LEU A 292 1.33 24.00 -13.71
C LEU A 292 0.42 23.79 -14.93
N ALA A 293 0.09 22.53 -15.26
CA ALA A 293 -0.83 22.21 -16.34
C ALA A 293 -2.26 22.70 -16.06
N ALA A 294 -2.67 22.77 -14.79
CA ALA A 294 -3.99 23.22 -14.36
C ALA A 294 -4.12 24.75 -14.23
N LEU A 295 -3.02 25.51 -14.12
CA LEU A 295 -3.02 26.98 -13.92
C LEU A 295 -3.96 27.75 -14.87
N PRO A 296 -3.99 27.50 -16.20
CA PRO A 296 -4.88 28.24 -17.10
C PRO A 296 -6.36 28.06 -16.76
N ALA A 297 -6.72 26.91 -16.18
CA ALA A 297 -8.08 26.59 -15.80
C ALA A 297 -8.48 27.13 -14.43
N LEU A 298 -7.52 27.55 -13.60
CA LEU A 298 -7.78 28.29 -12.36
C LEU A 298 -8.31 29.70 -12.63
N ARG A 299 -7.97 30.27 -13.80
CA ARG A 299 -8.44 31.59 -14.23
C ARG A 299 -9.90 31.59 -14.70
N ARG A 300 -10.58 30.44 -14.71
CA ARG A 300 -12.00 30.34 -15.10
C ARG A 300 -12.90 30.72 -13.94
N ALA A 301 -13.84 31.62 -14.18
CA ALA A 301 -14.71 32.18 -13.15
C ALA A 301 -15.83 31.24 -12.65
N GLN A 302 -16.21 30.20 -13.42
CA GLN A 302 -17.37 29.39 -13.06
C GLN A 302 -17.01 28.12 -12.27
N PRO A 303 -17.63 27.89 -11.10
CA PRO A 303 -17.43 26.68 -10.32
C PRO A 303 -18.03 25.47 -11.03
N GLN A 304 -17.35 24.34 -10.89
CA GLN A 304 -17.72 23.04 -11.44
C GLN A 304 -17.82 22.02 -10.31
N ALA A 305 -18.56 20.92 -10.52
CA ALA A 305 -18.69 19.88 -9.49
C ALA A 305 -17.34 19.26 -9.10
N ILE A 306 -16.38 19.20 -10.04
CA ILE A 306 -15.04 18.68 -9.78
C ILE A 306 -14.24 19.50 -8.76
N ASP A 307 -14.62 20.76 -8.53
CA ASP A 307 -13.96 21.63 -7.55
C ASP A 307 -14.27 21.26 -6.10
N ALA A 308 -15.15 20.28 -5.89
CA ALA A 308 -15.32 19.63 -4.60
C ALA A 308 -14.11 18.75 -4.22
N LEU A 309 -13.28 18.31 -5.19
CA LEU A 309 -12.14 17.43 -4.92
C LEU A 309 -11.07 18.11 -4.02
N PRO A 310 -10.62 19.35 -4.28
CA PRO A 310 -9.76 20.08 -3.34
C PRO A 310 -10.35 20.21 -1.94
N VAL A 311 -11.67 20.43 -1.82
CA VAL A 311 -12.34 20.52 -0.52
C VAL A 311 -12.25 19.19 0.22
N ALA A 312 -12.54 18.07 -0.46
CA ALA A 312 -12.35 16.72 0.09
C ALA A 312 -10.88 16.48 0.48
N GLY A 313 -9.93 16.93 -0.33
CA GLY A 313 -8.50 16.85 -0.06
C GLY A 313 -8.11 17.60 1.21
N ILE A 314 -8.63 18.82 1.42
CA ILE A 314 -8.39 19.61 2.63
C ILE A 314 -8.97 18.89 3.86
N LEU A 315 -10.20 18.37 3.78
CA LEU A 315 -10.80 17.61 4.90
C LEU A 315 -9.96 16.37 5.25
N LEU A 316 -9.44 15.67 4.24
CA LEU A 316 -8.57 14.52 4.46
C LEU A 316 -7.18 14.91 4.97
N SER A 317 -6.67 16.10 4.64
CA SER A 317 -5.46 16.64 5.26
C SER A 317 -5.70 16.91 6.74
N VAL A 318 -6.85 17.48 7.11
CA VAL A 318 -7.21 17.67 8.53
C VAL A 318 -7.32 16.33 9.24
N ALA A 319 -7.96 15.33 8.61
CA ALA A 319 -8.04 13.98 9.15
C ALA A 319 -6.64 13.33 9.33
N ALA A 320 -5.72 13.52 8.38
CA ALA A 320 -4.35 13.03 8.47
C ALA A 320 -3.59 13.63 9.67
N LEU A 321 -3.93 14.85 10.07
CA LEU A 321 -3.32 15.52 11.23
C LEU A 321 -3.90 15.03 12.57
N THR A 322 -5.14 14.53 12.59
CA THR A 322 -5.87 14.24 13.85
C THR A 322 -6.11 12.76 14.13
N VAL A 323 -5.99 11.88 13.13
CA VAL A 323 -6.25 10.44 13.26
C VAL A 323 -5.23 9.75 14.19
N PRO A 324 -5.60 8.77 15.04
CA PRO A 324 -4.62 7.93 15.74
C PRO A 324 -3.62 7.26 14.79
N ASP A 325 -2.43 6.91 15.27
CA ASP A 325 -1.45 6.13 14.49
C ASP A 325 -1.82 4.65 14.43
N ARG A 326 -2.35 4.12 15.55
CA ARG A 326 -2.93 2.77 15.65
C ARG A 326 -4.44 2.85 15.86
N LEU A 327 -5.19 2.12 15.03
CA LEU A 327 -6.65 2.13 14.99
C LEU A 327 -7.16 0.73 14.61
N PHE A 328 -8.01 0.12 15.45
CA PHE A 328 -8.68 -1.17 15.21
C PHE A 328 -7.71 -2.29 14.79
N GLY A 329 -6.62 -2.48 15.56
CA GLY A 329 -5.61 -3.53 15.31
C GLY A 329 -4.67 -3.27 14.13
N GLY A 330 -4.73 -2.08 13.51
CA GLY A 330 -3.81 -1.67 12.42
C GLY A 330 -2.96 -0.45 12.80
N GLY A 331 -1.67 -0.48 12.49
CA GLY A 331 -0.73 0.66 12.66
C GLY A 331 -0.52 1.49 11.39
N TYR A 332 0.27 2.56 11.45
CA TYR A 332 0.60 3.44 10.31
C TYR A 332 -0.62 4.08 9.63
N THR A 333 -1.60 4.50 10.42
CA THR A 333 -2.84 5.09 9.89
C THR A 333 -2.62 6.45 9.23
N ALA A 334 -1.77 7.31 9.81
CA ALA A 334 -1.52 8.65 9.30
C ALA A 334 -0.91 8.65 7.88
N ILE A 335 0.16 7.87 7.65
CA ILE A 335 0.85 7.81 6.34
C ILE A 335 -0.09 7.33 5.22
N ARG A 336 -1.08 6.48 5.54
CA ARG A 336 -2.11 6.04 4.59
C ARG A 336 -3.09 7.16 4.25
N ILE A 337 -3.60 7.89 5.24
CA ILE A 337 -4.56 8.98 4.99
C ILE A 337 -3.90 10.14 4.24
N GLN A 338 -2.62 10.42 4.50
CA GLN A 338 -1.87 11.49 3.84
C GLN A 338 -1.83 11.38 2.31
N LEU A 339 -2.04 10.19 1.73
CA LEU A 339 -2.07 10.02 0.28
C LEU A 339 -3.30 10.63 -0.40
N TYR A 340 -4.46 10.55 0.24
CA TYR A 340 -5.72 10.95 -0.41
C TYR A 340 -5.78 12.42 -0.80
N PRO A 341 -5.31 13.39 0.04
CA PRO A 341 -5.23 14.78 -0.36
C PRO A 341 -4.51 14.96 -1.69
N TYR A 342 -3.28 14.45 -1.82
CA TYR A 342 -2.48 14.58 -3.04
C TYR A 342 -3.16 13.91 -4.23
N LEU A 343 -3.75 12.73 -4.04
CA LEU A 343 -4.45 12.00 -5.10
C LEU A 343 -5.67 12.80 -5.60
N LEU A 344 -6.46 13.39 -4.71
CA LEU A 344 -7.61 14.22 -5.05
C LEU A 344 -7.19 15.53 -5.75
N PHE A 345 -6.12 16.18 -5.28
CA PHE A 345 -5.53 17.33 -5.97
C PHE A 345 -5.02 16.96 -7.37
N ALA A 346 -4.35 15.82 -7.53
CA ALA A 346 -3.85 15.36 -8.81
C ALA A 346 -5.00 15.06 -9.80
N LEU A 347 -6.08 14.42 -9.35
CA LEU A 347 -7.29 14.21 -10.13
C LEU A 347 -7.92 15.55 -10.55
N TRP A 348 -8.00 16.51 -9.63
CA TRP A 348 -8.51 17.85 -9.94
C TRP A 348 -7.64 18.58 -10.95
N PHE A 349 -6.32 18.54 -10.82
CA PHE A 349 -5.38 19.11 -11.80
C PHE A 349 -5.56 18.46 -13.17
N GLY A 350 -5.64 17.13 -13.24
CA GLY A 350 -5.89 16.39 -14.48
C GLY A 350 -7.23 16.76 -15.14
N ALA A 351 -8.28 16.95 -14.34
CA ALA A 351 -9.59 17.37 -14.82
C ALA A 351 -9.62 18.82 -15.34
N ARG A 352 -8.81 19.69 -14.74
CA ARG A 352 -8.72 21.11 -15.09
C ARG A 352 -7.77 21.37 -16.25
N ALA A 353 -6.80 20.49 -16.51
CA ALA A 353 -5.84 20.65 -17.60
C ALA A 353 -6.53 20.84 -18.97
N PRO A 354 -6.16 21.86 -19.76
CA PRO A 354 -6.77 22.11 -21.08
C PRO A 354 -6.45 20.97 -22.07
N ALA A 355 -7.25 20.87 -23.14
CA ALA A 355 -7.05 19.85 -24.18
C ALA A 355 -5.77 20.13 -24.99
N ILE A 356 -5.00 19.07 -25.31
CA ILE A 356 -3.64 19.17 -25.86
C ILE A 356 -3.56 19.84 -27.25
N TRP A 357 -4.64 19.74 -28.02
CA TRP A 357 -4.67 20.09 -29.45
C TRP A 357 -4.64 21.60 -29.73
N LEU A 358 -4.56 22.41 -28.67
CA LEU A 358 -4.62 23.86 -28.75
C LEU A 358 -3.38 24.54 -28.14
N ASP A 359 -2.46 23.81 -27.47
CA ASP A 359 -1.37 24.45 -26.71
C ASP A 359 -0.07 23.61 -26.69
N LYS A 360 1.00 24.14 -27.31
CA LYS A 360 2.35 23.55 -27.32
C LYS A 360 2.89 23.34 -25.89
N ARG A 361 2.53 24.21 -24.94
CA ARG A 361 2.97 24.13 -23.54
C ARG A 361 2.44 22.86 -22.87
N GLN A 362 1.17 22.53 -23.08
CA GLN A 362 0.55 21.33 -22.48
C GLN A 362 1.16 20.04 -23.01
N ARG A 363 1.56 20.04 -24.28
CA ARG A 363 2.30 18.92 -24.87
C ARG A 363 3.68 18.76 -24.22
N ALA A 364 4.44 19.84 -24.09
CA ALA A 364 5.75 19.82 -23.44
C ALA A 364 5.67 19.36 -21.97
N LEU A 365 4.66 19.83 -21.22
CA LEU A 365 4.41 19.38 -19.85
C LEU A 365 4.07 17.88 -19.79
N GLY A 366 3.26 17.38 -20.72
CA GLY A 366 2.93 15.96 -20.82
C GLY A 366 4.14 15.09 -21.14
N GLU A 367 4.97 15.51 -22.11
CA GLU A 367 6.21 14.81 -22.48
C GLU A 367 7.25 14.84 -21.34
N ALA A 368 7.37 15.96 -20.62
CA ALA A 368 8.20 16.05 -19.42
C ALA A 368 7.70 15.12 -18.30
N ALA A 369 6.38 15.04 -18.10
CA ALA A 369 5.79 14.11 -17.12
C ALA A 369 6.04 12.64 -17.50
N VAL A 370 5.97 12.28 -18.78
CA VAL A 370 6.39 10.95 -19.26
C VAL A 370 7.86 10.69 -18.93
N ALA A 371 8.76 11.62 -19.29
CA ALA A 371 10.19 11.44 -19.05
C ALA A 371 10.50 11.28 -17.55
N LEU A 372 9.84 12.04 -16.68
CA LEU A 372 9.99 11.93 -15.23
C LEU A 372 9.44 10.60 -14.67
N LEU A 373 8.34 10.08 -15.22
CA LEU A 373 7.84 8.75 -14.83
C LEU A 373 8.79 7.63 -15.27
N LEU A 374 9.42 7.74 -16.44
CA LEU A 374 10.46 6.80 -16.87
C LEU A 374 11.69 6.87 -15.95
N LEU A 375 12.10 8.08 -15.57
CA LEU A 375 13.19 8.29 -14.63
C LEU A 375 12.85 7.73 -13.24
N LEU A 376 11.61 7.94 -12.77
CA LEU A 376 11.11 7.38 -11.51
C LEU A 376 11.20 5.86 -11.52
N ALA A 377 10.66 5.21 -12.56
CA ALA A 377 10.73 3.77 -12.73
C ALA A 377 12.18 3.23 -12.76
N PHE A 378 13.11 3.98 -13.35
CA PHE A 378 14.53 3.63 -13.33
C PHE A 378 15.15 3.73 -11.92
N VAL A 379 14.87 4.82 -11.19
CA VAL A 379 15.36 5.03 -9.82
C VAL A 379 14.82 3.96 -8.89
N ASP A 380 13.52 3.70 -8.92
CA ASP A 380 12.86 2.67 -8.11
C ASP A 380 13.35 1.27 -8.50
N GLY A 381 13.50 0.99 -9.80
CA GLY A 381 14.02 -0.28 -10.29
C GLY A 381 15.43 -0.57 -9.80
N ARG A 382 16.30 0.45 -9.75
CA ARG A 382 17.65 0.33 -9.19
C ARG A 382 17.63 0.09 -7.68
N ALA A 383 16.74 0.78 -6.96
CA ALA A 383 16.59 0.58 -5.52
C ALA A 383 16.11 -0.86 -5.23
N VAL A 384 15.10 -1.34 -5.95
CA VAL A 384 14.57 -2.70 -5.84
C VAL A 384 15.63 -3.74 -6.14
N TRP A 385 16.40 -3.58 -7.22
CA TRP A 385 17.47 -4.53 -7.55
C TRP A 385 18.41 -4.76 -6.36
N ARG A 386 18.89 -3.67 -5.74
CA ARG A 386 19.84 -3.72 -4.62
C ARG A 386 19.23 -4.31 -3.34
N MET A 387 17.98 -3.95 -3.04
CA MET A 387 17.27 -4.53 -1.89
C MET A 387 16.96 -6.02 -2.12
N GLY A 388 16.58 -6.37 -3.35
CA GLY A 388 16.30 -7.75 -3.78
C GLY A 388 17.49 -8.67 -3.60
N GLU A 389 18.71 -8.24 -3.96
CA GLU A 389 19.94 -9.02 -3.72
C GLU A 389 20.11 -9.44 -2.25
N GLN A 390 19.77 -8.58 -1.28
CA GLN A 390 19.86 -8.93 0.14
C GLN A 390 18.74 -9.86 0.60
N VAL A 391 17.51 -9.65 0.09
CA VAL A 391 16.39 -10.57 0.37
C VAL A 391 16.73 -11.97 -0.14
N ASP A 392 17.21 -12.06 -1.39
CA ASP A 392 17.57 -13.31 -2.03
C ASP A 392 18.76 -13.98 -1.32
N ALA A 393 19.75 -13.21 -0.84
CA ALA A 393 20.86 -13.73 -0.05
C ALA A 393 20.38 -14.39 1.26
N VAL A 394 19.43 -13.79 1.98
CA VAL A 394 18.86 -14.38 3.20
C VAL A 394 18.11 -15.67 2.86
N VAL A 395 17.24 -15.66 1.85
CA VAL A 395 16.49 -16.86 1.44
C VAL A 395 17.44 -17.97 1.00
N HIS A 396 18.47 -17.65 0.21
CA HIS A 396 19.45 -18.61 -0.26
C HIS A 396 20.32 -19.20 0.86
N ALA A 397 20.73 -18.40 1.84
CA ALA A 397 21.47 -18.88 3.02
C ALA A 397 20.66 -19.90 3.84
N THR A 398 19.33 -19.88 3.73
CA THR A 398 18.46 -20.91 4.34
C THR A 398 18.20 -22.13 3.45
N SER A 399 18.82 -22.15 2.26
CA SER A 399 19.46 -23.31 1.63
C SER A 399 19.19 -24.71 2.17
N SER A 400 19.88 -24.96 3.28
CA SER A 400 20.03 -26.24 3.95
C SER A 400 18.96 -26.51 5.00
N LEU A 401 18.08 -25.55 5.30
CA LEU A 401 17.07 -25.72 6.33
C LEU A 401 16.08 -26.83 5.90
N PRO A 402 15.89 -27.88 6.72
CA PRO A 402 14.89 -28.90 6.44
C PRO A 402 13.48 -28.32 6.40
N ALA A 403 12.58 -28.99 5.68
CA ALA A 403 11.17 -28.63 5.71
C ALA A 403 10.53 -28.88 7.08
N HIS A 404 9.40 -28.23 7.35
CA HIS A 404 8.64 -28.38 8.59
C HIS A 404 9.45 -28.06 9.86
N LYS A 405 10.17 -26.95 9.83
CA LYS A 405 10.91 -26.41 10.98
C LYS A 405 10.36 -25.06 11.41
N SER A 406 10.32 -24.83 12.72
CA SER A 406 10.01 -23.50 13.27
C SER A 406 11.27 -22.62 13.31
N VAL A 407 11.12 -21.39 12.83
CA VAL A 407 12.20 -20.42 12.71
C VAL A 407 11.88 -19.21 13.57
N LEU A 408 12.78 -18.91 14.50
CA LEU A 408 12.79 -17.66 15.25
C LEU A 408 13.73 -16.65 14.56
N PRO A 409 13.19 -15.61 13.92
CA PRO A 409 14.03 -14.61 13.25
C PRO A 409 14.60 -13.57 14.22
N VAL A 410 15.93 -13.40 14.17
CA VAL A 410 16.68 -12.34 14.84
C VAL A 410 17.29 -11.43 13.77
N MET A 411 16.87 -10.17 13.76
CA MET A 411 17.25 -9.21 12.70
C MET A 411 18.02 -8.04 13.28
N PHE A 412 19.15 -7.70 12.68
CA PHE A 412 20.05 -6.65 13.17
C PHE A 412 19.93 -5.31 12.43
N ASN A 413 19.86 -5.33 11.09
CA ASN A 413 19.79 -4.12 10.26
C ASN A 413 18.60 -4.18 9.27
N PRO A 414 17.37 -3.92 9.73
CA PRO A 414 16.13 -4.00 8.92
C PRO A 414 16.12 -3.25 7.59
N ASN A 415 16.84 -2.13 7.50
CA ASN A 415 16.88 -1.29 6.30
C ASN A 415 17.96 -1.73 5.29
N GLY A 416 18.62 -2.87 5.55
CA GLY A 416 19.80 -3.33 4.80
C GLY A 416 21.00 -2.41 4.95
N ARG A 417 22.19 -2.91 4.60
CA ARG A 417 23.42 -2.12 4.53
C ARG A 417 24.18 -2.40 3.24
N ASP A 418 24.70 -1.36 2.59
CA ASP A 418 25.60 -1.52 1.46
C ASP A 418 27.00 -1.97 1.91
N ALA A 419 27.90 -2.20 0.96
CA ALA A 419 29.27 -2.62 1.22
C ALA A 419 30.08 -1.63 2.10
N ASN A 420 29.64 -0.38 2.22
CA ASN A 420 30.26 0.65 3.05
C ASN A 420 29.55 0.79 4.42
N GLY A 421 28.57 -0.06 4.72
CA GLY A 421 27.77 0.00 5.95
C GLY A 421 26.66 1.04 5.93
N ALA A 422 26.40 1.74 4.82
CA ALA A 422 25.34 2.73 4.72
C ALA A 422 23.96 2.07 4.50
N LYS A 423 22.89 2.67 5.03
CA LYS A 423 21.52 2.15 4.86
C LYS A 423 21.14 2.10 3.37
N LEU A 424 20.60 0.98 2.91
CA LEU A 424 20.09 0.85 1.54
C LEU A 424 18.75 1.56 1.36
N ALA A 425 17.85 1.44 2.32
CA ALA A 425 16.57 2.13 2.33
C ALA A 425 16.51 3.15 3.48
N ARG A 426 16.03 4.37 3.23
CA ARG A 426 15.94 5.41 4.27
C ARG A 426 14.73 5.25 5.20
N GLY A 427 13.59 4.80 4.66
CA GLY A 427 12.33 4.76 5.39
C GLY A 427 11.61 3.40 5.39
N ILE A 428 12.22 2.35 4.83
CA ILE A 428 11.57 1.05 4.64
C ILE A 428 12.44 -0.05 5.26
N PRO A 429 11.99 -0.67 6.37
CA PRO A 429 12.70 -1.79 6.98
C PRO A 429 12.48 -3.10 6.21
N PHE A 430 12.80 -3.14 4.92
CA PHE A 430 12.41 -4.22 3.99
C PHE A 430 12.85 -5.64 4.38
N LEU A 431 13.84 -5.79 5.27
CA LEU A 431 14.25 -7.09 5.77
C LEU A 431 13.36 -7.63 6.90
N MET A 432 12.55 -6.78 7.57
CA MET A 432 11.84 -7.11 8.82
C MET A 432 11.05 -8.41 8.81
N ASN A 433 10.41 -8.72 7.69
CA ASN A 433 9.58 -9.90 7.57
C ASN A 433 10.11 -10.91 6.55
N VAL A 434 11.38 -10.81 6.14
CA VAL A 434 11.98 -11.72 5.15
C VAL A 434 11.95 -13.18 5.59
N ALA A 435 11.94 -13.45 6.90
CA ALA A 435 11.76 -14.79 7.44
C ALA A 435 10.46 -15.48 6.97
N SER A 436 9.42 -14.73 6.61
CA SER A 436 8.21 -15.30 5.99
C SER A 436 8.49 -15.86 4.59
N ARG A 437 9.43 -15.29 3.82
CA ARG A 437 9.88 -15.91 2.54
C ARG A 437 10.67 -17.20 2.79
N VAL A 438 11.42 -17.29 3.88
CA VAL A 438 12.09 -18.54 4.30
C VAL A 438 11.04 -19.60 4.65
N ALA A 439 10.03 -19.25 5.45
CA ALA A 439 8.93 -20.16 5.76
C ALA A 439 8.19 -20.61 4.48
N VAL A 440 8.03 -19.72 3.50
CA VAL A 440 7.44 -20.06 2.20
C VAL A 440 8.31 -21.03 1.40
N ALA A 441 9.62 -20.83 1.37
CA ALA A 441 10.54 -21.67 0.62
C ALA A 441 10.78 -23.05 1.26
N ARG A 442 10.47 -23.20 2.56
CA ARG A 442 10.81 -24.39 3.37
C ARG A 442 9.61 -25.09 3.97
N ASP A 443 8.39 -24.70 3.63
CA ASP A 443 7.18 -25.20 4.31
C ASP A 443 7.33 -25.15 5.84
N GLY A 444 7.92 -24.06 6.34
CA GLY A 444 8.27 -23.87 7.74
C GLY A 444 7.26 -23.03 8.50
N VAL A 445 7.58 -22.71 9.74
CA VAL A 445 6.82 -21.76 10.57
C VAL A 445 7.71 -20.57 10.91
N ASN A 446 7.33 -19.38 10.45
CA ASN A 446 7.91 -18.14 10.94
C ASN A 446 7.24 -17.74 12.26
N LEU A 447 7.98 -17.82 13.38
CA LEU A 447 7.45 -17.48 14.70
C LEU A 447 7.20 -15.97 14.90
N ARG A 448 7.69 -15.11 14.00
CA ARG A 448 7.43 -13.65 14.02
C ARG A 448 6.28 -13.25 13.09
N MET A 449 5.32 -14.13 12.84
CA MET A 449 4.13 -13.81 12.04
C MET A 449 3.15 -12.92 12.82
N HIS A 450 3.39 -11.60 12.84
CA HIS A 450 2.62 -10.68 13.68
C HIS A 450 1.15 -10.56 13.28
N GLN A 451 0.86 -10.71 11.98
CA GLN A 451 -0.50 -10.62 11.46
C GLN A 451 -1.40 -11.74 12.01
N ALA A 452 -0.83 -12.92 12.32
CA ALA A 452 -1.56 -14.02 12.95
C ALA A 452 -1.95 -13.73 14.42
N ASN A 453 -1.38 -12.70 15.03
CA ASN A 453 -1.71 -12.25 16.39
C ASN A 453 -2.76 -11.13 16.41
N THR A 454 -3.36 -10.79 15.26
CA THR A 454 -4.40 -9.76 15.16
C THR A 454 -5.66 -10.32 14.52
N LEU A 455 -6.83 -9.78 14.84
CA LEU A 455 -8.12 -10.26 14.35
C LEU A 455 -8.41 -9.94 12.86
N ASN A 456 -7.53 -9.16 12.22
CA ASN A 456 -7.78 -8.53 10.92
C ASN A 456 -7.36 -9.38 9.71
N PHE A 457 -6.88 -10.60 9.92
CA PHE A 457 -6.28 -11.46 8.89
C PHE A 457 -6.85 -12.89 8.94
N PRO A 458 -6.79 -13.63 7.81
CA PRO A 458 -7.50 -14.91 7.69
C PRO A 458 -6.83 -16.11 8.39
N VAL A 459 -5.74 -15.87 9.11
CA VAL A 459 -4.95 -16.89 9.81
C VAL A 459 -4.67 -16.37 11.22
N HIS A 460 -4.84 -17.23 12.22
CA HIS A 460 -4.44 -16.97 13.60
C HIS A 460 -3.60 -18.11 14.15
N TYR A 461 -2.83 -17.83 15.19
CA TYR A 461 -2.20 -18.89 15.97
C TYR A 461 -3.24 -19.75 16.68
N GLN A 462 -2.92 -21.02 16.94
CA GLN A 462 -3.74 -21.92 17.75
C GLN A 462 -3.91 -21.40 19.19
N ASP A 463 -5.05 -21.72 19.81
CA ASP A 463 -5.30 -21.36 21.21
C ASP A 463 -4.24 -22.00 22.12
N GLY A 464 -3.67 -21.18 23.03
CA GLY A 464 -2.59 -21.62 23.92
C GLY A 464 -1.21 -21.66 23.26
N PHE A 465 -1.09 -21.31 21.98
CA PHE A 465 0.19 -21.14 21.29
C PHE A 465 0.33 -19.69 20.81
N ASN A 466 1.14 -18.87 21.48
CA ASN A 466 1.45 -17.54 21.00
C ASN A 466 2.96 -17.24 21.08
N PRO A 467 3.68 -17.17 19.94
CA PRO A 467 5.10 -16.82 19.95
C PRO A 467 5.39 -15.46 20.60
N TYR A 468 4.40 -14.56 20.65
CA TYR A 468 4.53 -13.24 21.24
C TYR A 468 4.47 -13.23 22.77
N ASP A 469 4.36 -14.39 23.40
CA ASP A 469 4.68 -14.58 24.81
C ASP A 469 6.19 -14.49 25.06
N MET A 470 7.02 -14.71 24.03
CA MET A 470 8.46 -14.40 24.10
C MET A 470 8.69 -12.90 23.99
N GLN A 471 9.39 -12.33 24.98
CA GLN A 471 9.64 -10.89 25.09
C GLN A 471 10.36 -10.32 23.85
N ILE A 472 11.32 -11.06 23.26
CA ILE A 472 12.02 -10.64 22.04
C ILE A 472 11.05 -10.36 20.88
N LEU A 473 9.92 -11.07 20.81
CA LEU A 473 8.88 -10.87 19.82
C LEU A 473 7.82 -9.86 20.28
N HIS A 474 7.46 -9.87 21.57
CA HIS A 474 6.52 -8.92 22.15
C HIS A 474 6.95 -7.46 21.92
N ASP A 475 8.21 -7.17 22.19
CA ASP A 475 8.78 -5.84 21.99
C ASP A 475 8.70 -5.39 20.52
N ALA A 476 8.82 -6.34 19.59
CA ALA A 476 8.71 -6.09 18.16
C ALA A 476 7.26 -5.83 17.68
N LEU A 477 6.22 -6.18 18.45
CA LEU A 477 4.82 -5.85 18.12
C LEU A 477 4.44 -4.41 18.51
N TRP A 478 4.95 -3.95 19.66
CA TRP A 478 4.39 -2.79 20.36
C TRP A 478 5.30 -1.57 20.32
N LYS A 479 6.61 -1.76 20.14
CA LYS A 479 7.52 -0.64 19.88
C LYS A 479 7.44 -0.37 18.38
N ASP A 480 6.70 0.68 17.97
CA ASP A 480 6.66 1.24 16.61
C ASP A 480 8.05 1.66 16.08
N SER A 481 9.11 1.48 16.89
CA SER A 481 10.48 1.70 16.52
C SER A 481 11.10 0.42 15.96
N ILE A 482 11.79 0.62 14.83
CA ILE A 482 12.81 -0.26 14.26
C ILE A 482 13.96 -0.38 15.29
N GLN A 483 13.70 -0.97 16.45
CA GLN A 483 14.67 -1.12 17.53
C GLN A 483 15.44 -2.42 17.37
N GLU A 484 16.66 -2.37 17.87
CA GLU A 484 17.55 -3.52 17.90
C GLU A 484 16.94 -4.64 18.76
N PRO A 485 17.17 -5.91 18.39
CA PRO A 485 16.63 -7.02 19.17
C PRO A 485 17.28 -7.03 20.57
N ASP A 486 16.46 -7.05 21.63
CA ASP A 486 16.95 -7.32 22.98
C ASP A 486 17.18 -8.82 23.11
N LEU A 487 18.46 -9.20 23.15
CA LEU A 487 18.89 -10.60 23.20
C LEU A 487 18.97 -11.15 24.62
N ARG A 488 18.76 -10.32 25.66
CA ARG A 488 18.96 -10.73 27.05
C ARG A 488 17.99 -11.85 27.43
N GLY A 489 18.54 -12.98 27.89
CA GLY A 489 17.76 -14.13 28.32
C GLY A 489 17.02 -14.82 27.18
N LEU A 490 17.46 -14.63 25.93
CA LEU A 490 16.90 -15.27 24.75
C LEU A 490 16.88 -16.79 24.90
N ARG A 491 17.94 -17.40 25.46
CA ARG A 491 17.99 -18.86 25.68
C ARG A 491 16.86 -19.33 26.57
N GLN A 492 16.64 -18.63 27.69
CA GLN A 492 15.58 -18.95 28.64
C GLN A 492 14.20 -18.82 27.98
N GLN A 493 13.99 -17.78 27.17
CA GLN A 493 12.73 -17.59 26.42
C GLN A 493 12.48 -18.73 25.44
N ILE A 494 13.50 -19.13 24.67
CA ILE A 494 13.44 -20.24 23.72
C ILE A 494 13.13 -21.58 24.42
N ASP A 495 13.82 -21.85 25.53
CA ASP A 495 13.66 -23.09 26.27
C ASP A 495 12.30 -23.16 26.97
N THR A 496 11.79 -22.03 27.48
CA THR A 496 10.45 -21.94 28.07
C THR A 496 9.35 -22.11 27.01
N PHE A 497 9.52 -21.51 25.83
CA PHE A 497 8.54 -21.62 24.74
C PHE A 497 8.51 -23.01 24.12
N GLY A 498 9.66 -23.71 24.07
CA GLY A 498 9.75 -25.12 23.66
C GLY A 498 9.67 -25.39 22.15
N HIS A 499 9.08 -24.49 21.35
CA HIS A 499 8.78 -24.71 19.93
C HIS A 499 9.72 -23.97 18.97
N VAL A 500 11.02 -23.84 19.28
CA VAL A 500 12.03 -23.24 18.38
C VAL A 500 13.02 -24.30 17.91
N ASP A 501 12.98 -24.65 16.62
CA ASP A 501 13.97 -25.54 16.01
C ASP A 501 15.24 -24.80 15.60
N THR A 502 15.08 -23.57 15.08
CA THR A 502 16.16 -22.81 14.46
C THR A 502 16.03 -21.33 14.74
N VAL A 503 17.15 -20.68 15.08
CA VAL A 503 17.26 -19.22 15.10
C VAL A 503 17.92 -18.75 13.81
N LEU A 504 17.23 -17.87 13.09
CA LEU A 504 17.71 -17.27 11.84
C LEU A 504 18.19 -15.84 12.12
N ALA A 505 19.49 -15.64 12.12
CA ALA A 505 20.13 -14.33 12.28
C ALA A 505 20.40 -13.70 10.92
N TYR A 506 19.94 -12.46 10.66
CA TYR A 506 20.14 -11.82 9.35
C TYR A 506 20.13 -10.29 9.41
N GLY A 507 20.43 -9.67 8.25
CA GLY A 507 20.69 -8.23 8.17
C GLY A 507 21.97 -7.87 8.91
N LEU A 508 23.00 -8.71 8.79
CA LEU A 508 24.30 -8.53 9.44
C LEU A 508 25.08 -7.39 8.78
N ASP A 509 25.98 -6.77 9.54
CA ASP A 509 26.87 -5.75 8.96
C ASP A 509 27.87 -6.40 7.99
N PRO A 510 27.94 -5.97 6.71
CA PRO A 510 28.88 -6.51 5.73
C PRO A 510 30.35 -6.38 6.15
N THR A 511 30.67 -5.46 7.07
CA THR A 511 32.03 -5.26 7.60
C THR A 511 32.45 -6.33 8.62
N GLY A 512 31.54 -7.21 9.03
CA GLY A 512 31.81 -8.32 9.97
C GLY A 512 31.94 -7.91 11.44
N ASN A 513 31.88 -6.62 11.77
CA ASN A 513 32.05 -6.08 13.11
C ASN A 513 30.72 -5.81 13.83
N ASP A 514 29.81 -6.78 13.86
CA ASP A 514 28.56 -6.63 14.60
C ASP A 514 28.69 -7.24 16.02
N PRO A 515 28.93 -6.45 17.09
CA PRO A 515 29.09 -6.97 18.45
C PRO A 515 27.83 -7.71 18.93
N ARG A 516 26.66 -7.42 18.35
CA ARG A 516 25.39 -8.04 18.70
C ARG A 516 25.33 -9.50 18.23
N LEU A 517 26.06 -9.86 17.17
CA LEU A 517 26.21 -11.25 16.76
C LEU A 517 26.99 -12.07 17.80
N GLY A 518 27.98 -11.46 18.45
CA GLY A 518 28.70 -12.07 19.58
C GLY A 518 27.77 -12.36 20.76
N ALA A 519 26.91 -11.40 21.12
CA ALA A 519 25.90 -11.60 22.17
C ALA A 519 24.91 -12.73 21.81
N LEU A 520 24.47 -12.82 20.55
CA LEU A 520 23.61 -13.91 20.08
C LEU A 520 24.30 -15.27 20.18
N ARG A 521 25.57 -15.37 19.78
CA ARG A 521 26.36 -16.60 19.90
C ARG A 521 26.48 -17.06 21.35
N ASN A 522 26.63 -16.11 22.30
CA ASN A 522 26.70 -16.43 23.72
C ASN A 522 25.37 -16.98 24.27
N GLU A 523 24.23 -16.39 23.87
CA GLU A 523 22.90 -16.91 24.25
C GLU A 523 22.62 -18.29 23.63
N LEU A 524 23.16 -18.57 22.45
CA LEU A 524 22.97 -19.82 21.72
C LEU A 524 24.17 -20.78 21.85
N ASP A 525 24.93 -20.69 22.93
CA ASP A 525 26.04 -21.62 23.17
C ASP A 525 25.56 -23.08 23.14
N GLY A 526 26.37 -23.92 22.48
CA GLY A 526 26.05 -25.32 22.18
C GLY A 526 25.08 -25.56 21.02
N TRP A 527 24.52 -24.52 20.38
CA TRP A 527 23.75 -24.69 19.14
C TRP A 527 24.70 -24.82 17.94
N ARG A 528 24.29 -25.58 16.94
CA ARG A 528 25.07 -25.73 15.71
C ARG A 528 24.93 -24.48 14.86
N GLU A 529 26.02 -23.71 14.76
CA GLU A 529 26.12 -22.58 13.83
C GLU A 529 26.40 -23.09 12.40
N GLN A 530 25.60 -22.62 11.44
CA GLN A 530 25.82 -22.82 10.01
C GLN A 530 25.81 -21.45 9.33
N SER A 531 26.88 -21.15 8.64
CA SER A 531 27.00 -19.96 7.80
C SER A 531 27.47 -20.36 6.41
N ASP A 532 26.90 -19.74 5.39
CA ASP A 532 27.40 -19.88 4.03
C ASP A 532 28.48 -18.81 3.80
N ALA A 533 29.75 -19.24 3.80
CA ALA A 533 30.87 -18.35 3.56
C ALA A 533 30.84 -17.71 2.16
N ALA A 534 30.10 -18.29 1.21
CA ALA A 534 29.96 -17.75 -0.15
C ALA A 534 28.91 -16.62 -0.24
N LEU A 535 27.97 -16.54 0.70
CA LEU A 535 26.86 -15.58 0.69
C LEU A 535 26.60 -15.02 2.11
N PRO A 536 27.34 -13.97 2.52
CA PRO A 536 27.17 -13.35 3.83
C PRO A 536 25.83 -12.58 3.87
N GLY A 537 24.75 -13.28 4.23
CA GLY A 537 23.41 -12.69 4.34
C GLY A 537 22.66 -13.11 5.61
N ALA A 538 22.90 -14.34 6.07
CA ALA A 538 22.28 -14.87 7.27
C ALA A 538 23.14 -15.98 7.92
N ILE A 539 22.88 -16.24 9.19
CA ILE A 539 23.48 -17.33 9.97
C ILE A 539 22.32 -18.14 10.59
N LEU A 540 22.42 -19.46 10.50
CA LEU A 540 21.48 -20.38 11.11
C LEU A 540 22.10 -20.96 12.39
N PHE A 541 21.35 -20.92 13.48
CA PHE A 541 21.66 -21.65 14.70
C PHE A 541 20.58 -22.72 14.86
N SER A 542 20.96 -24.00 14.78
CA SER A 542 20.03 -25.12 14.95
C SER A 542 20.24 -25.81 16.29
N ARG A 543 19.17 -26.27 16.92
CA ARG A 543 19.30 -27.16 18.09
C ARG A 543 20.10 -28.41 17.70
N PRO A 544 21.00 -28.89 18.59
CA PRO A 544 21.82 -30.08 18.35
C PRO A 544 21.01 -31.36 18.19
#